data_AF-A0A0S4XN08-F1
#
_entry.id   AF-A0A0S4XN08-F1
#
_cell.length_a   1.000
_cell.length_b   1.000
_cell.length_c   1.000
_cell.angle_alpha   90.00
_cell.angle_beta   90.00
_cell.angle_gamma   90.00
#
_symmetry.space_group_name_H-M   'P 1'
#
loop_
_entity.id
_entity.type
_entity.pdbx_description
1 polymer ?
#
loop_
_entity_poly.entity_id
_entity_poly.type
_entity_poly.pdbx_seq_one_letter_code
_entity_poly.pdbx_strand_id
1 'polypeptide(L)' 'MSVVKKLVSLDSVVANELESLSKTLGVTQKELIERALDFYFDHTDSITAKKISDDVASGKEKVYDAREVFKELGL' A
#
# COMPACT_ATOMS: atom_id res chain seq x y z
N MET A 1 16.03 -4.55 6.28
CA MET A 1 15.27 -3.89 5.20
C MET A 1 15.91 -2.55 4.89
N SER A 2 15.97 -2.16 3.62
CA SER A 2 16.49 -0.85 3.20
C SER A 2 15.47 0.24 3.52
N VAL A 3 15.90 1.32 4.18
CA VAL A 3 15.04 2.47 4.48
C VAL A 3 15.14 3.49 3.34
N VAL A 4 14.00 3.86 2.74
CA VAL A 4 13.91 4.91 1.71
C VAL A 4 13.29 6.15 2.33
N LYS A 5 13.97 7.29 2.27
CA LYS A 5 13.45 8.56 2.78
C LYS A 5 12.45 9.17 1.80
N LYS A 6 11.32 9.66 2.33
CA LYS A 6 10.32 10.43 1.59
C LYS A 6 10.10 11.75 2.32
N LEU A 7 10.10 12.84 1.55
CA LEU A 7 9.70 14.15 2.05
C LEU A 7 8.25 14.38 1.63
N VAL A 8 7.39 14.69 2.59
CA VAL A 8 5.96 14.96 2.37
C VAL A 8 5.56 16.21 3.14
N SER A 9 4.63 16.97 2.57
CA SER A 9 3.99 18.08 3.26
C SER A 9 2.63 17.61 3.80
N LEU A 10 2.31 18.01 5.02
CA LEU A 10 1.04 17.70 5.68
C LEU A 10 0.32 18.99 6.03
N ASP A 11 -1.00 18.92 6.11
CA ASP A 11 -1.77 19.98 6.73
C ASP A 11 -1.32 20.19 8.19
N SER A 12 -1.30 21.44 8.63
CA SER A 12 -0.79 21.82 9.95
C SER A 12 -1.53 21.13 11.11
N VAL A 13 -2.85 20.90 10.98
CA VAL A 13 -3.65 20.23 12.00
C VAL A 13 -3.23 18.76 12.08
N VAL A 14 -3.10 18.09 10.94
CA VAL A 14 -2.68 16.69 10.84
C VAL A 14 -1.26 16.50 11.40
N ALA A 15 -0.34 17.42 11.09
CA ALA A 15 1.03 17.36 11.60
C ALA A 15 1.07 17.48 13.14
N ASN A 16 0.29 18.40 13.72
CA ASN A 16 0.21 18.58 15.17
C ASN A 16 -0.42 17.37 15.86
N GLU A 17 -1.46 16.77 15.26
CA GLU A 17 -2.10 15.57 15.79
C GLU A 17 -1.15 14.36 15.74
N LEU A 18 -0.44 14.17 14.63
CA LEU A 18 0.59 13.15 14.49
C LEU A 18 1.65 13.28 15.59
N GLU A 19 2.12 14.50 15.85
CA GLU A 19 3.07 14.76 16.92
C GLU A 19 2.50 14.40 18.30
N SER A 20 1.28 14.87 18.60
CA SER A 20 0.59 14.61 19.87
C SER A 20 0.40 13.11 20.13
N LEU A 21 -0.09 12.38 19.12
CA LEU A 21 -0.30 10.94 19.20
C LEU A 21 1.01 10.18 19.37
N SER A 22 2.05 10.56 18.62
CA SER A 22 3.37 9.91 18.72
C SER A 22 3.95 10.03 20.13
N LYS A 23 3.84 11.22 20.75
CA LYS A 23 4.27 11.46 22.14
C LYS A 23 3.44 10.65 23.14
N THR A 24 2.13 10.64 22.97
CA THR A 24 1.19 9.93 23.87
C THR A 24 1.44 8.42 23.85
N LEU A 25 1.71 7.86 22.66
CA LEU A 25 1.94 6.43 22.46
C LEU A 25 3.40 6.02 22.71
N GLY A 26 4.32 6.98 22.90
CA GLY A 26 5.74 6.71 23.11
C GLY A 26 6.45 6.12 21.88
N VAL A 27 5.95 6.40 20.67
CA VAL A 27 6.52 5.92 19.40
C VAL A 27 6.99 7.09 18.54
N THR A 28 7.81 6.81 17.53
CA THR A 28 8.22 7.85 16.59
C THR A 28 7.07 8.19 15.62
N GLN A 29 7.02 9.43 15.13
CA GLN A 29 6.06 9.81 14.08
C GLN A 29 6.23 8.94 12.82
N LYS A 30 7.48 8.54 12.49
CA LYS A 30 7.80 7.59 11.42
C LYS A 30 7.03 6.28 11.60
N GLU A 31 7.14 5.68 12.78
CA GLU A 31 6.49 4.40 13.09
C GLU A 31 4.98 4.51 13.05
N LEU A 32 4.42 5.62 13.54
CA LEU A 32 2.98 5.86 13.48
C LEU A 32 2.48 6.01 12.03
N ILE A 33 3.24 6.71 11.17
CA ILE A 33 2.96 6.81 9.73
C ILE A 33 3.05 5.43 9.07
N GLU A 34 4.10 4.65 9.35
CA GLU A 34 4.27 3.31 8.77
C GLU A 34 3.09 2.40 9.13
N ARG A 35 2.71 2.33 10.41
CA ARG A 35 1.55 1.54 10.84
C ARG A 35 0.25 1.98 10.19
N ALA A 36 0.03 3.29 10.05
CA ALA A 36 -1.17 3.81 9.42
C ALA A 36 -1.23 3.49 7.92
N LEU A 37 -0.10 3.60 7.22
CA LEU A 37 0.01 3.23 5.82
C LEU A 37 -0.17 1.73 5.62
N ASP A 38 0.45 0.89 6.45
CA ASP A 38 0.29 -0.57 6.38
C ASP A 38 -1.19 -0.96 6.51
N PHE A 39 -1.89 -0.42 7.53
CA PHE A 39 -3.32 -0.67 7.71
C PHE A 39 -4.16 -0.19 6.52
N TYR A 40 -3.83 0.98 5.96
CA TYR A 40 -4.53 1.49 4.79
C TYR A 40 -4.26 0.63 3.55
N PHE A 41 -3.02 0.18 3.36
CA PHE A 41 -2.65 -0.68 2.25
C PHE A 41 -3.37 -2.02 2.29
N ASP A 42 -3.40 -2.69 3.45
CA ASP A 42 -4.16 -3.92 3.66
C ASP A 42 -5.64 -3.75 3.27
N HIS A 43 -6.23 -2.61 3.63
CA HIS A 43 -7.60 -2.29 3.24
C HIS A 43 -7.74 -2.07 1.72
N THR A 44 -6.82 -1.31 1.12
CA THR A 44 -6.85 -1.03 -0.32
C THR A 44 -6.52 -2.23 -1.19
N ASP A 45 -5.81 -3.23 -0.68
CA ASP A 45 -5.52 -4.46 -1.41
C ASP A 45 -6.80 -5.18 -1.82
N SER A 46 -7.79 -5.21 -0.93
CA SER A 46 -9.11 -5.79 -1.22
C SER A 46 -9.84 -5.03 -2.34
N ILE A 47 -9.77 -3.69 -2.32
CA ILE A 47 -10.38 -2.83 -3.34
C ILE A 47 -9.66 -3.00 -4.69
N THR A 48 -8.34 -3.05 -4.65
CA THR A 48 -7.48 -3.21 -5.82
C THR A 48 -7.69 -4.57 -6.47
N ALA A 49 -7.72 -5.65 -5.68
CA ALA A 49 -8.01 -7.00 -6.15
C ALA A 49 -9.39 -7.08 -6.82
N LYS A 50 -10.40 -6.42 -6.24
CA LYS A 50 -11.73 -6.34 -6.84
C LYS A 50 -11.69 -5.60 -8.18
N LYS A 51 -11.04 -4.44 -8.24
CA LYS A 51 -10.90 -3.67 -9.49
C LYS A 51 -10.22 -4.49 -10.59
N ILE A 52 -9.10 -5.14 -10.27
CA ILE A 52 -8.37 -6.02 -11.21
C ILE A 52 -9.30 -7.13 -11.71
N SER A 53 -10.06 -7.76 -10.81
CA SER A 53 -11.01 -8.82 -11.18
C SER A 53 -12.09 -8.32 -12.13
N ASP A 54 -12.63 -7.13 -11.87
CA ASP A 54 -13.65 -6.49 -12.70
C ASP A 54 -13.08 -6.06 -14.07
N ASP A 55 -11.82 -5.60 -14.13
CA ASP A 55 -11.13 -5.22 -15.37
C ASP A 55 -10.77 -6.46 -16.22
N VAL A 56 -10.41 -7.59 -15.60
CA VAL A 56 -10.27 -8.90 -16.26
C VAL A 56 -11.62 -9.38 -16.83
N ALA A 57 -12.68 -9.32 -16.02
CA ALA A 57 -14.02 -9.76 -16.43
C ALA A 57 -14.58 -8.91 -17.59
N SER A 58 -14.25 -7.61 -17.63
CA SER A 58 -14.66 -6.70 -18.69
C SER A 58 -13.74 -6.69 -19.91
N GLY A 59 -12.67 -7.50 -19.91
CA GLY A 59 -11.74 -7.64 -21.03
C GLY A 59 -10.82 -6.43 -21.25
N LYS A 60 -10.69 -5.55 -20.26
CA LYS A 60 -9.78 -4.39 -20.30
C LYS A 60 -8.33 -4.79 -20.01
N GLU A 61 -8.15 -5.88 -19.27
CA GLU A 61 -6.85 -6.46 -18.97
C GLU A 61 -6.53 -7.63 -19.90
N LYS A 62 -5.26 -7.74 -20.33
CA LYS A 62 -4.80 -8.87 -21.14
C LYS A 62 -4.48 -10.06 -20.23
N VAL A 63 -5.24 -11.14 -20.38
CA VAL A 63 -5.03 -12.39 -19.64
C VAL A 63 -4.10 -13.30 -20.43
N TYR A 64 -3.15 -13.92 -19.74
CA TYR A 64 -2.23 -14.92 -20.30
C TYR A 64 -2.54 -16.30 -19.70
N ASP A 65 -2.40 -17.37 -20.49
CA ASP A 65 -2.56 -18.74 -19.97
C ASP A 65 -1.40 -19.05 -19.01
N ALA A 66 -1.74 -19.52 -17.81
CA ALA A 66 -0.74 -19.79 -16.77
C ALA A 66 0.31 -20.80 -17.22
N ARG A 67 -0.03 -21.78 -18.07
CA ARG A 67 0.91 -22.79 -18.59
C ARG A 67 1.93 -22.17 -19.55
N GLU A 68 1.51 -21.20 -20.35
CA GLU A 68 2.43 -20.47 -21.24
C GLU A 68 3.41 -19.64 -20.41
N VAL A 69 2.91 -18.94 -19.38
CA VAL A 69 3.74 -18.14 -18.46
C VAL A 69 4.72 -19.01 -17.68
N PHE A 70 4.29 -20.14 -17.11
CA PHE A 70 5.18 -21.04 -16.37
C PHE A 70 6.28 -21.64 -17.25
N LYS A 71 5.94 -22.01 -18.49
CA LYS A 71 6.91 -22.48 -19.48
C LYS A 71 7.96 -21.42 -19.80
N GLU A 72 7.58 -20.15 -19.95
CA GLU A 72 8.51 -19.04 -20.17
C GLU A 72 9.43 -18.77 -18.96
N LEU A 73 8.90 -18.96 -17.75
CA LEU A 73 9.64 -18.79 -16.50
C LEU A 73 10.51 -20.00 -16.12
N GLY A 74 10.43 -21.11 -16.85
CA GLY A 74 11.18 -22.33 -16.58
C GLY A 74 10.70 -23.09 -15.33
N LEU A 75 9.41 -22.97 -15.01
CA LEU A 75 8.73 -23.63 -13.89
C LEU A 75 7.92 -24.84 -14.36
#